data_AF-A0A8S3H3W5-F1
#
_entry.id   AF-A0A8S3H3W5-F1
#
_cell.length_a   1.000
_cell.length_b   1.000
_cell.length_c   1.000
_cell.angle_alpha   90.00
_cell.angle_beta   90.00
_cell.angle_gamma   90.00
#
_symmetry.space_group_name_H-M   'P 1'
#
loop_
_entity.id
_entity.type
_entity.pdbx_description
1 polymer ?
#
loop_
_entity_poly.entity_id
_entity_poly.type
_entity_poly.pdbx_seq_one_letter_code
_entity_poly.pdbx_strand_id
1 'polypeptide(L)'
;FLLQDTKSSNGTFVNNQRLGKCNEESLPFEIFSGDVVQFGVDVTENNRKTTHNCIIIEVKLYHSDGNEALPRSPIDRSMGQIKDVDINTQTLYQLAQYIQEAMHREQMLEQKLDYLQGVIRDTQQASNEGWQAIIDEDRLLARINALEDQIRIYHTK
;
A
#
# COMPACT_ATOMS: atom_id res chain seq x y z
N PHE A 1 -2.51 -1.45 -35.98
CA PHE A 1 -3.77 -0.83 -36.44
C PHE A 1 -3.93 0.48 -35.71
N LEU A 2 -4.66 1.46 -36.25
CA LEU A 2 -4.77 2.79 -35.64
C LEU A 2 -6.24 3.09 -35.30
N LEU A 3 -6.45 3.68 -34.13
CA LEU A 3 -7.74 4.20 -33.66
C LEU A 3 -7.60 5.70 -33.41
N GLN A 4 -8.58 6.48 -33.84
CA GLN A 4 -8.58 7.93 -33.66
C GLN A 4 -9.96 8.37 -33.18
N ASP A 5 -9.99 9.20 -32.15
CA ASP A 5 -11.19 9.87 -31.69
C ASP A 5 -11.48 11.09 -32.58
N THR A 6 -12.67 11.11 -33.18
CA THR A 6 -13.12 12.18 -34.08
C THR A 6 -13.99 13.21 -33.36
N LYS A 7 -13.46 13.85 -32.31
CA LYS A 7 -14.13 14.91 -31.53
C LYS A 7 -15.36 14.40 -30.76
N SER A 8 -15.23 13.27 -30.09
CA SER A 8 -16.31 12.74 -29.29
C SER A 8 -16.60 13.62 -28.05
N SER A 9 -17.88 13.75 -27.70
CA SER A 9 -18.29 14.52 -26.52
C SER A 9 -18.00 13.78 -25.21
N ASN A 10 -18.19 12.46 -25.18
CA ASN A 10 -17.97 11.64 -23.98
C ASN A 10 -16.62 10.91 -23.95
N GLY A 11 -15.78 11.08 -24.98
CA GLY A 11 -14.45 10.45 -25.07
C GLY A 11 -14.45 9.04 -25.66
N THR A 12 -13.32 8.69 -26.27
CA THR A 12 -12.93 7.31 -26.59
C THR A 12 -11.76 6.90 -25.71
N PHE A 13 -11.77 5.66 -25.24
CA PHE A 13 -10.78 5.10 -24.32
C PHE A 13 -10.24 3.79 -24.86
N VAL A 14 -8.94 3.53 -24.68
CA VAL A 14 -8.29 2.25 -24.97
C VAL A 14 -7.56 1.82 -23.70
N ASN A 15 -7.86 0.62 -23.19
CA ASN A 15 -7.32 0.09 -21.94
C ASN A 15 -7.39 1.11 -20.78
N ASN A 16 -8.57 1.72 -20.62
CA ASN A 16 -8.86 2.77 -19.63
C ASN A 16 -8.10 4.10 -19.82
N GLN A 17 -7.35 4.27 -20.92
CA GLN A 17 -6.69 5.53 -21.27
C GLN A 17 -7.54 6.31 -22.28
N ARG A 18 -7.88 7.56 -21.96
CA ARG A 18 -8.61 8.45 -22.88
C ARG A 18 -7.70 8.91 -24.02
N LEU A 19 -8.19 8.87 -25.26
CA LEU A 19 -7.37 9.21 -26.43
C LEU A 19 -7.23 10.72 -26.67
N GLY A 20 -8.23 11.52 -26.30
CA GLY A 20 -8.26 12.96 -26.58
C GLY A 20 -9.12 13.74 -25.60
N LYS A 21 -9.02 15.07 -25.64
CA LYS A 21 -9.86 15.98 -24.83
C LYS A 21 -11.29 16.03 -25.38
N CYS A 22 -12.21 16.59 -24.59
CA CYS A 22 -13.63 16.66 -24.96
C CYS A 22 -13.82 17.53 -26.21
N ASN A 23 -14.55 17.02 -27.20
CA ASN A 23 -14.80 17.69 -28.48
C ASN A 23 -13.53 18.06 -29.27
N GLU A 24 -12.40 17.44 -28.97
CA GLU A 24 -11.13 17.58 -29.69
C GLU A 24 -10.77 16.27 -30.38
N GLU A 25 -10.13 16.39 -31.54
CA GLU A 25 -9.70 15.22 -32.31
C GLU A 25 -8.42 14.67 -31.67
N SER A 26 -8.37 13.36 -31.40
CA SER A 26 -7.15 12.76 -30.87
C SER A 26 -6.10 12.57 -31.95
N LEU A 27 -4.85 12.39 -31.54
CA LEU A 27 -3.84 11.81 -32.42
C LEU A 27 -4.18 10.34 -32.71
N PRO A 28 -3.76 9.80 -33.87
CA PRO A 28 -3.88 8.37 -34.15
C PRO A 28 -3.17 7.54 -33.09
N PHE A 29 -3.91 6.66 -32.42
CA PHE A 29 -3.43 5.79 -31.36
C PHE A 29 -3.27 4.37 -31.89
N GLU A 30 -2.10 3.77 -31.67
CA GLU A 30 -1.85 2.39 -32.10
C GLU A 30 -2.55 1.40 -31.16
N ILE A 31 -3.37 0.51 -31.74
CA ILE A 31 -4.10 -0.54 -31.04
C ILE A 31 -3.64 -1.93 -31.50
N PHE A 32 -3.74 -2.88 -30.57
CA PHE A 32 -3.31 -4.26 -30.71
C PHE A 32 -4.49 -5.22 -30.51
N SER A 33 -4.34 -6.47 -31.00
CA SER A 33 -5.37 -7.49 -30.78
C SER A 33 -5.47 -7.80 -29.29
N GLY A 34 -6.69 -7.84 -28.75
CA GLY A 34 -6.99 -8.01 -27.33
C GLY A 34 -7.04 -6.71 -26.52
N ASP A 35 -6.86 -5.54 -27.13
CA ASP A 35 -7.10 -4.26 -26.44
C ASP A 35 -8.60 -4.06 -26.15
N VAL A 36 -8.90 -3.42 -25.02
CA VAL A 36 -10.28 -3.06 -24.64
C VAL A 36 -10.54 -1.62 -25.03
N VAL A 37 -11.49 -1.38 -25.93
CA VAL A 37 -11.91 -0.06 -26.39
C VAL A 37 -13.26 0.28 -25.76
N GLN A 38 -13.35 1.47 -25.18
CA GLN A 38 -14.58 2.01 -24.61
C GLN A 38 -14.97 3.31 -25.33
N PHE A 39 -16.23 3.41 -25.73
CA PHE A 39 -16.82 4.62 -26.30
C PHE A 39 -17.80 5.25 -25.32
N GLY A 40 -17.47 6.46 -24.89
CA GLY A 40 -18.23 7.23 -23.92
C GLY A 40 -18.07 6.75 -22.47
N VAL A 41 -18.85 7.36 -21.59
CA VAL A 41 -18.95 7.01 -20.17
C VAL A 41 -20.43 6.82 -19.82
N ASP A 42 -20.71 6.06 -18.76
CA ASP A 42 -22.09 5.87 -18.32
C ASP A 42 -22.67 7.21 -17.84
N VAL A 43 -23.80 7.62 -18.42
CA VAL A 43 -24.49 8.86 -18.08
C VAL A 43 -25.82 8.53 -17.41
N THR A 44 -26.01 8.98 -16.18
CA THR A 44 -27.29 8.80 -15.47
C THR A 44 -28.12 10.08 -15.55
N GLU A 45 -29.32 9.99 -16.13
CA GLU A 45 -30.24 11.12 -16.20
C GLU A 45 -31.03 11.24 -14.88
N ASN A 46 -30.75 12.29 -14.10
CA ASN A 46 -31.29 12.48 -12.75
C ASN A 46 -32.83 12.56 -12.71
N ASN A 47 -33.45 12.94 -13.82
CA ASN A 47 -34.89 13.18 -13.90
C ASN A 47 -35.72 11.89 -14.11
N ARG A 48 -35.08 10.81 -14.57
CA ARG A 48 -35.77 9.56 -14.96
C ARG A 48 -35.18 8.29 -14.35
N LYS A 49 -34.16 8.42 -13.49
CA LYS A 49 -33.38 7.27 -12.96
C LYS A 49 -32.97 6.27 -14.05
N THR A 50 -32.69 6.78 -15.24
CA THR A 50 -32.32 5.97 -16.40
C THR A 50 -30.83 6.19 -16.66
N THR A 51 -30.08 5.10 -16.76
CA THR A 51 -28.65 5.12 -17.07
C THR A 51 -28.44 4.73 -18.52
N HIS A 52 -27.75 5.60 -19.25
CA HIS A 52 -27.27 5.33 -20.59
C HIS A 52 -25.84 4.81 -20.49
N ASN A 53 -25.68 3.51 -20.75
CA ASN A 53 -24.39 2.85 -20.63
C ASN A 53 -23.47 3.22 -21.80
N CYS A 54 -22.17 3.21 -21.54
CA CYS A 54 -21.14 3.26 -22.56
C CYS A 54 -21.02 1.93 -23.31
N ILE A 55 -20.30 1.96 -24.43
CA ILE A 55 -19.98 0.76 -25.21
C ILE A 55 -18.58 0.32 -24.82
N ILE A 56 -18.42 -0.92 -24.41
CA ILE A 56 -17.11 -1.52 -24.11
C ILE A 56 -16.95 -2.75 -24.98
N ILE A 57 -15.86 -2.81 -25.73
CA ILE A 57 -15.57 -3.90 -26.67
C ILE A 57 -14.10 -4.33 -26.56
N GLU A 58 -13.86 -5.61 -26.74
CA GLU A 58 -12.52 -6.15 -26.96
C GLU A 58 -12.30 -6.27 -28.48
N VAL A 59 -11.20 -5.70 -29.00
CA VAL A 59 -10.92 -5.69 -30.43
C VAL A 59 -10.02 -6.85 -30.83
N LYS A 60 -10.42 -7.59 -31.88
CA LYS A 60 -9.57 -8.57 -32.56
C LYS A 60 -9.19 -8.08 -33.94
N LEU A 61 -7.90 -8.05 -34.22
CA LEU A 61 -7.36 -7.42 -35.42
C LEU A 61 -6.66 -8.46 -36.29
N TYR A 62 -6.96 -8.47 -37.59
CA TYR A 62 -6.42 -9.44 -38.54
C TYR A 62 -5.76 -8.71 -39.71
N HIS A 63 -4.52 -9.08 -40.04
CA HIS A 63 -3.82 -8.55 -41.21
C HIS A 63 -4.44 -9.05 -42.52
N SER A 64 -4.08 -8.43 -43.65
CA SER A 64 -4.50 -8.85 -45.00
C SER A 64 -4.25 -10.33 -45.28
N ASP A 65 -3.27 -10.90 -44.60
CA ASP A 65 -2.79 -12.26 -44.79
C ASP A 65 -3.59 -13.28 -43.93
N GLY A 66 -4.62 -12.82 -43.21
CA GLY A 66 -5.47 -13.65 -42.35
C GLY A 66 -4.90 -13.95 -40.96
N ASN A 67 -3.64 -13.59 -40.71
CA ASN A 67 -3.01 -13.75 -39.40
C ASN A 67 -3.50 -12.69 -38.41
N GLU A 68 -3.77 -13.10 -37.17
CA GLU A 68 -4.11 -12.19 -36.08
C GLU A 68 -2.91 -11.28 -35.76
N ALA A 69 -3.16 -9.99 -35.58
CA ALA A 69 -2.16 -9.03 -35.17
C ALA A 69 -1.64 -9.39 -33.77
N LEU A 70 -0.33 -9.23 -33.56
CA LEU A 70 0.29 -9.61 -32.30
C LEU A 70 -0.37 -8.88 -31.10
N PRO A 71 -0.55 -9.57 -29.96
CA PRO A 71 -1.05 -8.93 -28.74
C PRO A 71 -0.01 -7.95 -28.20
N ARG A 72 -0.49 -6.91 -27.51
CA ARG A 72 0.38 -5.87 -26.94
C ARG A 72 1.43 -6.46 -26.01
N SER A 73 2.72 -6.18 -26.28
CA SER A 73 3.84 -6.65 -25.45
C SER A 73 3.69 -6.18 -23.99
N PRO A 74 4.03 -6.99 -22.98
CA PRO A 74 3.96 -6.59 -21.57
C PRO A 74 4.74 -5.31 -21.25
N ILE A 75 5.83 -5.04 -21.97
CA ILE A 75 6.69 -3.87 -21.80
C ILE A 75 6.01 -2.58 -22.28
N ASP A 76 5.11 -2.68 -23.25
CA ASP A 76 4.43 -1.53 -23.84
C ASP A 76 3.16 -1.10 -23.06
N ARG A 77 2.59 -2.01 -22.24
CA ARG A 77 1.53 -1.66 -21.28
C ARG A 77 2.00 -0.61 -20.27
N SER A 78 3.27 -0.68 -19.87
CA SER A 78 3.90 0.30 -18.99
C SER A 78 4.25 1.63 -19.68
N MET A 79 4.55 1.64 -20.99
CA MET A 79 4.90 2.87 -21.70
C MET A 79 3.69 3.70 -22.16
N GLY A 80 2.55 3.07 -22.41
CA GLY A 80 1.29 3.78 -22.72
C GLY A 80 0.78 4.66 -21.56
N GLN A 81 1.06 4.26 -20.32
CA GLN A 81 0.73 5.03 -19.11
C GLN A 81 1.65 6.23 -18.87
N ILE A 82 2.83 6.30 -19.50
CA ILE A 82 3.81 7.36 -19.19
C ILE A 82 3.61 8.60 -20.08
N LYS A 83 3.01 8.44 -21.27
CA LYS A 83 2.94 9.54 -22.26
C LYS A 83 1.90 10.63 -21.96
N ASP A 84 1.00 10.43 -21.00
CA ASP A 84 -0.02 11.43 -20.67
C ASP A 84 -0.37 11.43 -19.17
N VAL A 85 0.64 11.32 -18.30
CA VAL A 85 0.48 11.85 -16.95
C VAL A 85 0.61 13.36 -17.09
N ASP A 86 -0.51 14.02 -17.38
CA ASP A 86 -0.72 15.42 -17.01
C ASP A 86 -0.60 15.43 -15.46
N ILE A 87 0.65 15.43 -14.96
CA ILE A 87 0.93 15.50 -13.54
C ILE A 87 0.43 16.86 -13.12
N ASN A 88 -0.84 16.91 -12.71
CA ASN A 88 -1.43 18.06 -12.10
C ASN A 88 -0.47 18.44 -10.98
N THR A 89 0.15 19.61 -11.07
CA THR A 89 1.17 20.07 -10.11
C THR A 89 0.67 19.94 -8.67
N GLN A 90 -0.65 20.07 -8.47
CA GLN A 90 -1.34 19.81 -7.20
C GLN A 90 -1.19 18.36 -6.71
N THR A 91 -1.32 17.36 -7.58
CA THR A 91 -1.12 15.95 -7.21
C THR A 91 0.33 15.62 -6.88
N LEU A 92 1.29 16.30 -7.53
CA LEU A 92 2.71 16.16 -7.20
C LEU A 92 3.01 16.73 -5.81
N TYR A 93 2.48 17.92 -5.50
CA TYR A 93 2.62 18.52 -4.17
C TYR A 93 1.91 17.67 -3.10
N GLN A 94 0.73 17.15 -3.40
CA GLN A 94 -0.01 16.27 -2.49
C GLN A 94 0.76 14.97 -2.21
N LEU A 95 1.35 14.36 -3.24
CA LEU A 95 2.19 13.18 -3.07
C LEU A 95 3.44 13.50 -2.24
N ALA A 96 4.13 14.61 -2.52
CA ALA A 96 5.27 15.05 -1.72
C ALA A 96 4.91 15.25 -0.25
N GLN A 97 3.73 15.81 0.02
CA GLN A 97 3.20 15.98 1.38
C GLN A 97 2.94 14.62 2.06
N TYR A 98 2.33 13.66 1.35
CA TYR A 98 2.12 12.32 1.91
C TYR A 98 3.43 11.60 2.23
N ILE A 99 4.45 11.75 1.38
CA ILE A 99 5.78 11.17 1.62
C ILE A 99 6.41 11.80 2.87
N GLN A 100 6.37 13.14 3.00
CA GLN A 100 6.89 13.81 4.20
C GLN A 100 6.14 13.38 5.47
N GLU A 101 4.82 13.25 5.40
CA GLU A 101 4.02 12.81 6.54
C GLU A 101 4.31 11.35 6.89
N ALA A 102 4.49 10.46 5.90
CA ALA A 102 4.89 9.08 6.12
C ALA A 102 6.26 8.99 6.78
N MET A 103 7.25 9.76 6.32
CA MET A 103 8.58 9.82 6.93
C MET A 103 8.53 10.31 8.38
N HIS A 104 7.76 11.36 8.67
CA HIS A 104 7.61 11.85 10.04
C HIS A 104 6.93 10.84 10.96
N ARG A 105 5.90 10.13 10.45
CA ARG A 105 5.26 9.04 11.21
C ARG A 105 6.23 7.89 11.49
N GLU A 106 7.09 7.54 10.53
CA GLU A 106 8.11 6.50 10.70
C GLU A 106 9.11 6.88 11.80
N GLN A 107 9.66 8.09 11.77
CA GLN A 107 10.57 8.58 12.81
C GLN A 107 9.93 8.56 14.21
N MET A 108 8.65 8.93 14.33
CA MET A 108 7.92 8.85 15.60
C MET A 108 7.73 7.41 16.08
N LEU A 109 7.54 6.45 15.16
CA LEU A 109 7.45 5.04 15.52
C LEU A 109 8.79 4.51 15.99
N GLU A 110 9.90 4.86 15.34
CA GLU A 110 11.25 4.51 15.78
C GLU A 110 11.53 5.01 17.20
N GLN A 111 11.21 6.28 17.50
CA GLN A 111 11.37 6.83 18.84
C GLN A 111 10.53 6.10 19.89
N LYS A 112 9.28 5.73 19.56
CA LYS A 112 8.42 4.96 20.47
C LYS A 112 8.96 3.55 20.71
N LEU A 113 9.51 2.92 19.66
CA LEU A 113 10.12 1.59 19.78
C LEU A 113 11.38 1.64 20.67
N ASP A 114 12.25 2.63 20.47
CA ASP A 114 13.44 2.82 21.31
C ASP A 114 13.06 3.05 22.78
N TYR A 115 12.05 3.89 23.02
CA TYR A 115 11.52 4.11 24.37
C TYR A 115 10.98 2.81 25.00
N LEU A 116 10.16 2.05 24.27
CA LEU A 116 9.61 0.78 24.76
C LEU A 116 10.71 -0.25 25.02
N GLN A 117 11.74 -0.31 24.18
CA GLN A 117 12.91 -1.16 24.41
C GLN A 117 13.65 -0.77 25.69
N GLY A 118 13.80 0.53 25.95
CA GLY A 118 14.32 1.06 27.21
C GLY A 118 13.51 0.59 28.42
N VAL A 119 12.18 0.80 28.39
CA VAL A 119 11.28 0.38 29.48
C VAL A 119 11.31 -1.13 29.71
N ILE A 120 11.38 -1.94 28.65
CA ILE A 120 11.50 -3.40 28.77
C ILE A 120 12.82 -3.78 29.44
N ARG A 121 13.94 -3.16 29.04
CA ARG A 121 15.25 -3.42 29.65
C ARG A 121 15.25 -3.06 31.14
N ASP A 122 14.70 -1.91 31.49
CA ASP A 122 14.64 -1.45 32.87
C ASP A 122 13.74 -2.36 33.72
N THR A 123 12.61 -2.81 33.16
CA THR A 123 11.72 -3.79 33.81
C THR A 123 12.41 -5.15 34.00
N GLN A 124 13.17 -5.61 33.01
CA GLN A 124 13.94 -6.85 33.10
C GLN A 124 15.01 -6.75 34.18
N GLN A 125 15.72 -5.62 34.26
CA GLN A 125 16.72 -5.39 35.30
C GLN A 125 16.06 -5.40 36.69
N ALA A 126 14.98 -4.65 36.88
CA ALA A 126 14.25 -4.61 38.14
C ALA A 126 13.72 -6.00 38.54
N SER A 127 13.25 -6.80 37.58
CA SER A 127 12.85 -8.19 37.83
C SER A 127 14.03 -9.05 38.28
N ASN A 128 15.18 -8.98 37.61
CA ASN A 128 16.38 -9.73 38.00
C ASN A 128 16.87 -9.35 39.39
N GLU A 129 16.89 -8.06 39.72
CA GLU A 129 17.24 -7.56 41.05
C GLU A 129 16.27 -8.08 42.11
N GLY A 130 14.96 -8.07 41.81
CA GLY A 130 13.95 -8.66 42.68
C GLY A 130 14.14 -10.16 42.92
N TRP A 131 14.47 -10.92 41.87
CA TRP A 131 14.79 -12.35 42.00
C TRP A 131 16.03 -12.60 42.86
N GLN A 132 17.08 -11.78 42.72
CA GLN A 132 18.27 -11.90 43.57
C GLN A 132 17.96 -11.58 45.04
N ALA A 133 17.15 -10.54 45.30
CA ALA A 133 16.73 -10.19 46.65
C ALA A 133 15.98 -11.34 47.34
N ILE A 134 15.10 -12.05 46.61
CA ILE A 134 14.37 -13.20 47.14
C ILE A 134 15.33 -14.36 47.48
N ILE A 135 16.30 -14.65 46.61
CA ILE A 135 17.29 -15.70 46.86
C ILE A 135 18.14 -15.36 48.10
N ASP A 136 18.50 -14.10 48.27
CA ASP A 136 19.26 -13.64 49.42
C ASP A 136 18.42 -13.71 50.71
N GLU A 137 17.12 -13.39 50.65
CA GLU A 137 16.18 -13.57 51.75
C GLU A 137 16.09 -15.05 52.18
N ASP A 138 15.92 -15.98 51.24
CA ASP A 138 15.89 -17.42 51.51
C ASP A 138 17.19 -17.91 52.18
N ARG A 139 18.35 -17.39 51.75
CA ARG A 139 19.65 -17.72 52.35
C ARG A 139 19.76 -17.22 53.80
N LEU A 140 19.28 -16.01 54.06
CA LEU A 140 19.26 -15.44 55.41
C LEU A 140 18.31 -16.22 56.32
N LEU A 141 17.12 -16.57 55.83
CA LEU A 141 16.16 -17.40 56.56
C LEU A 141 16.73 -18.77 56.91
N ALA A 142 17.39 -19.45 55.96
CA ALA A 142 18.05 -20.72 56.21
C ALA A 142 19.15 -20.61 57.29
N ARG A 143 19.89 -19.49 57.30
CA ARG A 143 20.91 -19.22 58.31
C ARG A 143 20.31 -18.99 59.69
N ILE A 144 19.21 -18.23 59.78
CA ILE A 144 18.47 -18.00 61.04
C ILE A 144 17.99 -19.33 61.60
N ASN A 145 17.31 -20.15 60.79
CA ASN A 145 16.81 -21.46 61.22
C ASN A 145 17.95 -22.36 61.78
N ALA A 146 19.11 -22.39 61.10
CA ALA A 146 20.25 -23.16 61.57
C ALA A 146 20.81 -22.66 62.92
N LEU A 147 20.82 -21.33 63.15
CA LEU A 147 21.24 -20.76 64.42
C LEU A 147 20.22 -21.03 65.54
N GLU A 148 18.92 -20.96 65.23
CA GLU A 148 17.86 -21.30 66.19
C GLU A 148 17.95 -22.78 66.62
N ASP A 149 18.18 -23.69 65.67
CA ASP A 149 18.36 -25.11 65.96
C ASP A 149 19.58 -25.37 66.85
N GLN A 150 20.71 -24.68 66.58
CA GLN A 150 21.88 -24.75 67.46
C GLN A 150 21.53 -24.32 68.88
N ILE A 151 20.87 -23.17 69.05
CA ILE A 151 20.46 -22.66 70.36
C ILE A 151 19.53 -23.65 71.07
N ARG A 152 18.55 -24.23 70.37
CA ARG A 152 17.65 -25.25 70.94
C ARG A 152 18.41 -26.47 71.45
N ILE A 153 19.40 -26.95 70.71
CA ILE A 153 20.24 -28.08 71.11
C ILE A 153 21.06 -27.74 72.38
N TYR A 154 21.59 -26.52 72.47
CA TYR A 154 22.34 -26.09 73.66
C TYR A 154 21.46 -25.92 74.90
N HIS A 155 20.18 -25.55 74.75
CA HIS A 155 19.22 -25.44 75.86
C HIS A 155 18.62 -26.78 76.32
N THR A 156 18.71 -27.83 75.50
CA THR A 156 18.19 -29.18 75.82
C THR A 156 19.27 -30.13 76.37
N LYS A 157 20.51 -29.67 76.51
CA LYS A 157 21.61 -30.34 77.24
C LYS A 157 21.79 -29.74 78.63
#